data_AF-A0A920RUV6-F1
#
_entry.id   AF-A0A920RUV6-F1
#
_cell.length_a   1.000
_cell.length_b   1.000
_cell.length_c   1.000
_cell.angle_alpha   90.00
_cell.angle_beta   90.00
_cell.angle_gamma   90.00
#
_symmetry.space_group_name_H-M   'P 1'
#
loop_
_entity.id
_entity.type
_entity.pdbx_description
1 polymer ?
#
loop_
_entity_poly.entity_id
_entity_poly.type
_entity_poly.pdbx_seq_one_letter_code
_entity_poly.pdbx_strand_id
1 'polypeptide(L)'
;MQFYSVYWGVETSFGRILGRYKVIDSLYTLTVGYPPRSAFFRQQLINLFYLVREQNIAIEAVKGSYAGAMGAPQFIPSSYRTFAVDGDGDGLIDLFDNWNDIIMSVANYLKVNGWHNQEDILAKASWLTH
;
A
#
# COMPACT_ATOMS: atom_id res chain seq x y z
N MET A 1 -16.58 -15.55 -0.51
CA MET A 1 -16.46 -15.35 0.96
C MET A 1 -15.14 -14.71 1.41
N GLN A 2 -13.99 -14.86 0.72
CA GLN A 2 -12.70 -14.25 1.13
C GLN A 2 -12.62 -12.72 1.03
N PHE A 3 -13.25 -12.11 0.02
CA PHE A 3 -13.23 -10.65 -0.15
C PHE A 3 -13.95 -9.91 0.99
N TYR A 4 -14.96 -10.52 1.63
CA TYR A 4 -15.70 -9.92 2.73
C TYR A 4 -14.81 -9.70 3.98
N SER A 5 -13.92 -10.65 4.31
CA SER A 5 -13.01 -10.50 5.44
C SER A 5 -11.92 -9.45 5.19
N VAL A 6 -11.45 -9.35 3.94
CA VAL A 6 -10.50 -8.28 3.54
C VAL A 6 -11.21 -6.93 3.58
N TYR A 7 -12.45 -6.84 3.06
CA TYR A 7 -13.27 -5.63 3.10
C TYR A 7 -13.43 -5.11 4.54
N TRP A 8 -13.87 -5.97 5.47
CA TRP A 8 -14.04 -5.59 6.88
C TRP A 8 -12.71 -5.26 7.58
N GLY A 9 -11.63 -6.01 7.33
CA GLY A 9 -10.31 -5.71 7.89
C GLY A 9 -9.73 -4.39 7.37
N VAL A 10 -10.03 -4.05 6.10
CA VAL A 10 -9.60 -2.83 5.45
C VAL A 10 -10.36 -1.60 5.95
N GLU A 11 -11.69 -1.68 6.04
CA GLU A 11 -12.50 -0.58 6.57
C GLU A 11 -12.23 -0.28 8.05
N THR A 12 -11.93 -1.31 8.85
CA THR A 12 -11.72 -1.11 10.30
C THR A 12 -10.30 -0.66 10.67
N SER A 13 -9.28 -0.98 9.87
CA SER A 13 -7.87 -0.78 10.27
C SER A 13 -7.04 0.15 9.38
N PHE A 14 -7.34 0.29 8.08
CA PHE A 14 -6.42 0.95 7.12
C PHE A 14 -6.80 2.39 6.72
N GLY A 15 -7.99 2.89 7.07
CA GLY A 15 -8.45 4.24 6.71
C GLY A 15 -8.06 5.38 7.66
N ARG A 16 -7.48 5.10 8.84
CA ARG A 16 -7.39 6.09 9.94
C ARG A 16 -6.10 6.92 9.97
N ILE A 17 -5.04 6.51 9.26
CA ILE A 17 -3.74 7.19 9.25
C ILE A 17 -3.10 7.15 7.86
N LEU A 18 -3.41 8.12 7.00
CA LEU A 18 -2.85 8.25 5.65
C LEU A 18 -1.44 8.89 5.61
N GLY A 19 -0.83 9.14 6.77
CA GLY A 19 0.41 9.91 6.86
C GLY A 19 0.21 11.38 6.46
N ARG A 20 1.14 12.25 6.85
CA ARG A 20 1.01 13.71 6.64
C ARG A 20 2.13 14.31 5.81
N TYR A 21 3.14 13.51 5.49
CA TYR A 21 4.33 13.97 4.79
C TYR A 21 4.10 13.88 3.28
N LYS A 22 4.66 14.84 2.52
CA LYS A 22 4.81 14.66 1.07
C LYS A 22 5.79 13.50 0.88
N VAL A 23 5.38 12.49 0.11
CA VAL A 23 6.20 11.28 -0.07
C VAL A 23 7.52 11.61 -0.78
N ILE A 24 7.48 12.58 -1.70
CA ILE A 24 8.67 13.10 -2.37
C ILE A 24 9.71 13.63 -1.36
N ASP A 25 9.28 14.42 -0.37
CA ASP A 25 10.15 15.00 0.65
C ASP A 25 10.74 13.88 1.53
N SER A 26 9.90 12.97 2.02
CA SER A 26 10.32 11.81 2.81
C SER A 26 11.41 10.99 2.11
N LEU A 27 11.17 10.62 0.84
CA LEU A 27 12.09 9.77 0.07
C LEU A 27 13.37 10.52 -0.31
N TYR A 28 13.27 11.80 -0.65
CA TYR A 28 14.45 12.64 -0.91
C TYR A 28 15.33 12.75 0.33
N THR A 29 14.75 13.12 1.47
CA THR A 29 15.45 13.22 2.76
C THR A 29 16.13 11.91 3.13
N LEU A 30 15.47 10.77 2.96
CA LEU A 30 16.05 9.47 3.29
C LEU A 30 17.14 9.03 2.29
N THR A 31 17.02 9.44 1.03
CA THR A 31 18.05 9.18 0.02
C THR A 31 19.35 9.92 0.33
N VAL A 32 19.27 11.19 0.73
CA VAL A 32 20.46 12.02 1.00
C VAL A 32 20.95 11.93 2.45
N GLY A 33 20.04 11.76 3.39
CA GLY A 33 20.29 11.87 4.83
C GLY A 33 20.44 10.53 5.57
N TYR A 34 20.21 9.39 4.91
CA TYR A 34 20.33 8.08 5.54
C TYR A 34 21.20 7.11 4.70
N PRO A 35 22.54 7.22 4.78
CA PRO A 35 23.47 6.43 3.98
C PRO A 35 23.21 4.92 3.95
N PRO A 36 22.87 4.25 5.08
CA PRO A 36 22.71 2.79 5.12
C PRO A 36 21.65 2.23 4.17
N ARG A 37 20.61 3.01 3.83
CA ARG A 37 19.55 2.58 2.89
C ARG A 37 19.32 3.59 1.76
N SER A 38 20.26 4.50 1.52
CA SER A 38 20.17 5.53 0.49
C SER A 38 19.83 4.96 -0.90
N ALA A 39 20.46 3.84 -1.28
CA ALA A 39 20.19 3.17 -2.55
C ALA A 39 18.75 2.65 -2.68
N PHE A 40 18.20 2.08 -1.59
CA PHE A 40 16.81 1.62 -1.56
C PHE A 40 15.84 2.79 -1.72
N PHE A 41 16.03 3.87 -0.95
CA PHE A 41 15.16 5.04 -1.04
C PHE A 41 15.27 5.77 -2.38
N ARG A 42 16.46 5.79 -2.99
CA ARG A 42 16.64 6.29 -4.35
C ARG A 42 15.81 5.49 -5.36
N GLN A 43 15.76 4.17 -5.22
CA GLN A 43 14.94 3.32 -6.08
C GLN A 43 13.44 3.59 -5.85
N GLN A 44 13.01 3.80 -4.60
CA GLN A 44 11.63 4.18 -4.30
C GLN A 44 11.27 5.56 -4.88
N LEU A 45 12.21 6.52 -4.84
CA LEU A 45 12.04 7.84 -5.44
C LEU A 45 11.86 7.76 -6.95
N ILE A 46 12.65 6.93 -7.64
CA ILE A 46 12.48 6.66 -9.07
C ILE A 46 11.11 6.03 -9.35
N ASN A 47 10.71 5.04 -8.55
CA ASN A 47 9.38 4.43 -8.67
C ASN A 47 8.26 5.44 -8.43
N LEU A 48 8.42 6.40 -7.52
CA LEU A 48 7.44 7.47 -7.31
C LEU A 48 7.26 8.31 -8.58
N PHE A 49 8.35 8.70 -9.25
CA PHE A 49 8.25 9.46 -10.50
C PHE A 49 7.54 8.71 -11.62
N TYR A 50 7.78 7.40 -11.75
CA TYR A 50 7.03 6.58 -12.69
C TYR A 50 5.56 6.48 -12.30
N LEU A 51 5.28 6.20 -11.03
CA LEU A 51 3.92 6.03 -10.51
C LEU A 51 3.05 7.26 -10.77
N VAL A 52 3.53 8.45 -10.41
CA VAL A 52 2.74 9.68 -10.56
C VAL A 52 2.47 10.03 -12.02
N ARG A 53 3.37 9.63 -12.93
CA ARG A 53 3.16 9.75 -14.37
C ARG A 53 2.14 8.72 -14.89
N GLU A 54 2.24 7.48 -14.43
CA GLU A 54 1.33 6.38 -14.81
C GLU A 54 -0.11 6.67 -14.37
N GLN A 55 -0.28 7.22 -13.17
CA GLN A 55 -1.59 7.49 -12.55
C GLN A 55 -2.07 8.94 -12.75
N ASN A 56 -1.32 9.76 -13.49
CA ASN A 56 -1.61 11.18 -13.71
C ASN A 56 -1.86 11.98 -12.41
N ILE A 57 -1.07 11.69 -11.36
CA ILE A 57 -1.17 12.33 -10.04
C ILE A 57 -0.12 13.45 -9.94
N ALA A 58 -0.48 14.58 -9.36
CA ALA A 58 0.51 15.59 -9.01
C ALA A 58 1.43 15.06 -7.90
N ILE A 59 2.75 15.04 -8.13
CA ILE A 59 3.72 14.46 -7.18
C ILE A 59 3.66 15.09 -5.78
N GLU A 60 3.28 16.37 -5.69
CA GLU A 60 3.12 17.08 -4.43
C GLU A 60 1.85 16.69 -3.63
N ALA A 61 0.87 16.12 -4.33
CA ALA A 61 -0.39 15.66 -3.75
C ALA A 61 -0.21 14.31 -3.05
N VAL A 62 0.81 13.53 -3.41
CA VAL A 62 1.05 12.20 -2.83
C VAL A 62 1.49 12.33 -1.36
N LYS A 63 0.59 11.93 -0.45
CA LYS A 63 0.83 11.92 1.00
C LYS A 63 1.16 10.53 1.51
N GLY A 64 1.92 10.47 2.59
CA GLY A 64 2.32 9.21 3.19
C GLY A 64 3.07 9.35 4.49
N SER A 65 3.63 8.22 4.92
CA SER A 65 4.47 8.12 6.10
C SER A 65 5.83 8.80 5.88
N TYR A 66 6.56 8.98 6.99
CA TYR A 66 7.93 9.49 6.95
C TYR A 66 8.88 8.58 6.15
N ALA A 67 8.53 7.31 5.95
CA ALA A 67 9.31 6.33 5.19
C ALA A 67 8.85 6.21 3.72
N GLY A 68 7.86 7.00 3.31
CA GLY A 68 7.33 7.01 1.94
C GLY A 68 6.32 5.90 1.65
N ALA A 69 5.70 5.31 2.68
CA ALA A 69 4.54 4.44 2.50
C ALA A 69 3.27 5.26 2.28
N MET A 70 2.41 4.84 1.37
CA MET A 70 1.36 5.67 0.76
C MET A 70 -0.01 5.00 0.84
N GLY A 71 -1.05 5.83 0.88
CA GLY A 71 -2.43 5.39 0.86
C GLY A 71 -2.85 4.61 2.10
N ALA A 72 -4.09 4.13 2.09
CA ALA A 72 -4.63 3.27 3.13
C ALA A 72 -3.77 2.00 3.36
N PRO A 73 -3.29 1.29 2.31
CA PRO A 73 -2.55 0.05 2.51
C PRO A 73 -1.08 0.26 2.90
N GLN A 74 -0.60 1.50 3.03
CA GLN A 74 0.79 1.83 3.36
C GLN A 74 1.79 1.19 2.39
N PHE A 75 1.51 1.23 1.09
CA PHE A 75 2.41 0.73 0.07
C PHE A 75 3.54 1.72 -0.21
N ILE A 76 4.78 1.23 -0.25
CA ILE A 76 5.89 1.98 -0.84
C ILE A 76 5.72 2.07 -2.37
N PRO A 77 6.35 3.02 -3.07
CA PRO A 77 6.15 3.23 -4.50
C PRO A 77 6.33 1.98 -5.38
N SER A 78 7.35 1.16 -5.09
CA SER A 78 7.52 -0.09 -5.82
C SER A 78 6.37 -1.07 -5.59
N SER A 79 5.84 -1.16 -4.38
CA SER A 79 4.71 -2.05 -4.07
C SER A 79 3.43 -1.56 -4.74
N TYR A 80 3.20 -0.25 -4.80
CA TYR A 80 2.09 0.33 -5.56
C TYR A 80 2.16 -0.12 -7.01
N ARG A 81 3.29 0.12 -7.68
CA ARG A 81 3.43 -0.22 -9.10
C ARG A 81 3.33 -1.72 -9.41
N THR A 82 3.70 -2.58 -8.46
CA THR A 82 3.69 -4.04 -8.65
C THR A 82 2.36 -4.68 -8.30
N PHE A 83 1.69 -4.22 -7.24
CA PHE A 83 0.56 -4.93 -6.65
C PHE A 83 -0.76 -4.18 -6.72
N ALA A 84 -0.75 -2.88 -7.00
CA ALA A 84 -1.99 -2.13 -7.09
C ALA A 84 -2.79 -2.55 -8.33
N VAL A 85 -4.10 -2.64 -8.17
CA VAL A 85 -5.06 -3.08 -9.18
C VAL A 85 -6.20 -2.08 -9.23
N ASP A 86 -6.57 -1.70 -10.45
CA ASP A 86 -7.79 -0.95 -10.74
C ASP A 86 -9.00 -1.85 -10.43
N GLY A 87 -9.69 -1.50 -9.34
CA GLY A 87 -10.76 -2.28 -8.76
C GLY A 87 -12.14 -1.93 -9.30
N ASP A 88 -12.32 -0.73 -9.85
CA ASP A 88 -13.61 -0.28 -10.40
C ASP A 88 -13.63 -0.10 -11.93
N GLY A 89 -12.47 -0.22 -12.58
CA GLY A 89 -12.31 -0.24 -14.03
C GLY A 89 -12.24 1.14 -14.67
N ASP A 90 -11.93 2.20 -13.92
CA ASP A 90 -11.86 3.56 -14.43
C ASP A 90 -10.53 3.89 -15.17
N GLY A 91 -9.58 2.95 -15.15
CA GLY A 91 -8.27 3.06 -15.79
C GLY A 91 -7.20 3.75 -14.94
N LEU A 92 -7.53 4.18 -13.73
CA LEU A 92 -6.61 4.69 -12.72
C LEU A 92 -6.63 3.75 -11.52
N ILE A 93 -5.65 3.93 -10.63
CA ILE A 93 -5.58 3.19 -9.38
C ILE A 93 -5.36 4.23 -8.29
N ASP A 94 -6.34 4.41 -7.41
CA ASP A 94 -6.33 5.35 -6.29
C ASP A 94 -6.34 4.60 -4.95
N LEU A 95 -5.16 4.45 -4.34
CA LEU A 95 -5.05 3.82 -3.01
C LEU A 95 -5.30 4.79 -1.83
N PHE A 96 -5.73 6.02 -2.10
CA PHE A 96 -5.99 7.03 -1.09
C PHE A 96 -7.46 7.07 -0.70
N ASP A 97 -8.34 7.24 -1.69
CA ASP A 97 -9.77 7.50 -1.45
C ASP A 97 -10.70 6.46 -2.12
N ASN A 98 -10.20 5.65 -3.06
CA ASN A 98 -11.02 4.61 -3.72
C ASN A 98 -10.94 3.24 -3.00
N TRP A 99 -12.01 2.88 -2.29
CA TRP A 99 -12.06 1.61 -1.56
C TRP A 99 -12.02 0.36 -2.46
N ASN A 100 -12.52 0.43 -3.69
CA ASN A 100 -12.45 -0.71 -4.62
C ASN A 100 -11.00 -1.01 -4.95
N ASP A 101 -10.22 0.01 -5.31
CA ASP A 101 -8.80 -0.10 -5.61
C ASP A 101 -8.01 -0.56 -4.39
N ILE A 102 -8.27 0.03 -3.22
CA ILE A 102 -7.59 -0.33 -1.97
C ILE A 102 -7.79 -1.82 -1.67
N ILE A 103 -9.03 -2.31 -1.69
CA ILE A 103 -9.34 -3.69 -1.31
C ILE A 103 -8.79 -4.67 -2.33
N MET A 104 -8.95 -4.38 -3.63
CA MET A 104 -8.45 -5.22 -4.71
C MET A 104 -6.92 -5.29 -4.71
N SER A 105 -6.25 -4.17 -4.43
CA SER A 105 -4.79 -4.09 -4.33
C SER A 105 -4.25 -4.85 -3.12
N VAL A 106 -4.90 -4.74 -1.95
CA VAL A 106 -4.53 -5.54 -0.77
C VAL A 106 -4.74 -7.03 -1.04
N ALA A 107 -5.88 -7.40 -1.61
CA ALA A 107 -6.15 -8.79 -1.97
C ALA A 107 -5.12 -9.34 -2.96
N ASN A 108 -4.74 -8.56 -3.98
CA ASN A 108 -3.72 -8.95 -4.94
C ASN A 108 -2.33 -9.11 -4.28
N TYR A 109 -1.94 -8.16 -3.41
CA TYR A 109 -0.71 -8.25 -2.65
C TYR A 109 -0.64 -9.54 -1.82
N LEU A 110 -1.71 -9.87 -1.09
CA LEU A 110 -1.75 -11.07 -0.25
C LEU A 110 -1.69 -12.34 -1.11
N LYS A 111 -2.42 -12.37 -2.24
CA LYS A 111 -2.42 -13.49 -3.19
C LYS A 111 -1.03 -13.75 -3.77
N VAL A 112 -0.33 -12.70 -4.22
CA VAL A 112 1.01 -12.84 -4.82
C VAL A 112 2.06 -13.23 -3.79
N ASN A 113 1.96 -12.75 -2.56
CA ASN A 113 2.89 -13.07 -1.47
C ASN A 113 2.57 -14.41 -0.77
N GLY A 114 1.83 -15.31 -1.43
CA GLY A 114 1.67 -16.68 -0.98
C GLY A 114 0.65 -16.87 0.14
N TRP A 115 -0.29 -15.94 0.34
CA TRP A 115 -1.48 -16.26 1.13
C TRP A 115 -2.33 -17.27 0.36
N HIS A 116 -2.02 -18.55 0.55
CA HIS A 116 -2.83 -19.68 0.12
C HIS A 116 -3.82 -20.01 1.23
N ASN A 117 -5.09 -19.69 1.02
CA ASN A 117 -6.15 -20.02 1.96
C ASN A 117 -6.24 -21.54 2.17
N GLN A 118 -6.01 -22.04 3.39
CA GLN A 118 -6.97 -22.96 4.03
C GLN A 118 -6.81 -23.26 5.54
N GLU A 119 -5.67 -23.05 6.22
CA GLU A 119 -5.54 -23.64 7.59
C GLU A 119 -5.15 -22.71 8.75
N ASP A 120 -4.50 -21.56 8.54
CA ASP A 120 -3.88 -20.85 9.68
C ASP A 120 -4.79 -19.91 10.50
N ILE A 121 -5.97 -19.54 10.00
CA ILE A 121 -6.83 -18.56 10.70
C ILE A 121 -7.71 -19.23 11.76
N LEU A 122 -8.07 -20.51 11.59
CA LEU A 122 -8.86 -21.25 12.58
C LEU A 122 -7.98 -21.82 13.72
N ALA A 123 -6.68 -22.02 13.49
CA ALA A 123 -5.74 -22.52 14.51
C ALA A 123 -5.47 -21.52 15.66
N LYS A 124 -5.82 -20.25 15.50
CA LYS A 124 -5.65 -19.21 16.54
C LYS A 124 -6.90 -18.89 17.34
N ALA A 125 -8.06 -19.43 16.97
CA ALA A 125 -9.32 -19.24 17.71
C ALA A 125 -9.64 -20.38 18.70
N SER A 126 -8.87 -21.48 18.70
CA SER A 126 -9.14 -22.66 19.54
C SER A 126 -8.46 -22.66 20.93
N TRP A 127 -7.71 -21.63 21.30
CA TRP A 127 -7.04 -21.56 22.62
C TRP A 127 -7.83 -20.82 23.71
N LEU A 128 -9.12 -20.51 23.50
CA LEU A 128 -9.97 -19.85 24.50
C LEU A 128 -11.19 -20.67 24.97
N THR A 129 -11.25 -21.95 24.62
CA THR A 129 -12.20 -22.87 25.25
C THR A 129 -11.51 -24.22 25.45
N HIS A 130 -10.89 -24.41 26.62
CA HIS A 130 -10.95 -25.61 27.45
C HIS A 130 -10.50 -25.20 28.86
#